data_AF-A0A6P1Q3K1-F1
#
_entry.id   AF-A0A6P1Q3K1-F1
#
_cell.length_a   1.000
_cell.length_b   1.000
_cell.length_c   1.000
_cell.angle_alpha   90.00
_cell.angle_beta   90.00
_cell.angle_gamma   90.00
#
_symmetry.space_group_name_H-M   'P 1'
#
loop_
_entity.id
_entity.type
_entity.pdbx_description
1 polymer ?
#
loop_
_entity_poly.entity_id
_entity_poly.type
_entity_poly.pdbx_seq_one_letter_code
_entity_poly.pdbx_strand_id
1 'polypeptide(L)'
;MKLKKYLFAMGCLLIAGPSLAGQAHVCHSQPVTNTAANAALTDKTVFNCGENLSGTIPELASKGWKIVQQTDQADMSNPARTYAQLIIQKD
;
A
#
# COMPACT_ATOMS: atom_id res chain seq x y z
N MET A 1 34.02 19.36 -48.61
CA MET A 1 33.51 19.88 -47.32
C MET A 1 32.17 19.20 -47.03
N LYS A 2 31.90 18.78 -45.79
CA LYS A 2 30.60 18.31 -45.25
C LYS A 2 30.19 16.82 -45.46
N LEU A 3 31.01 15.88 -45.01
CA LEU A 3 30.55 14.50 -44.71
C LEU A 3 31.04 14.02 -43.33
N LYS A 4 30.94 14.90 -42.32
CA LYS A 4 31.42 14.65 -40.94
C LYS A 4 30.43 15.10 -39.85
N LYS A 5 29.15 15.29 -40.16
CA LYS A 5 28.19 15.93 -39.24
C LYS A 5 26.96 15.12 -38.83
N TYR A 6 26.83 13.86 -39.24
CA TYR A 6 25.64 13.05 -38.94
C TYR A 6 25.90 11.87 -37.99
N LEU A 7 26.96 11.96 -37.17
CA LEU A 7 27.31 10.90 -36.22
C LEU A 7 27.13 11.37 -34.76
N PHE A 8 25.99 11.98 -34.41
CA PHE A 8 25.75 12.36 -33.01
C PHE A 8 24.27 12.52 -32.61
N ALA A 9 23.35 11.76 -33.22
CA ALA A 9 21.92 11.89 -32.90
C ALA A 9 21.21 10.54 -32.69
N MET A 10 21.90 9.56 -32.09
CA MET A 10 21.33 8.23 -31.87
C MET A 10 21.75 7.66 -30.51
N GLY A 11 21.50 8.43 -29.45
CA GLY A 11 21.99 8.12 -28.11
C GLY A 11 21.10 8.64 -26.99
N CYS A 12 19.79 8.68 -27.17
CA CYS A 12 18.82 8.88 -26.09
C CYS A 12 17.55 8.08 -26.39
N LEU A 13 17.67 6.76 -26.57
CA LEU A 13 16.53 5.90 -26.31
C LEU A 13 16.38 5.88 -24.79
N LEU A 14 15.54 6.79 -24.32
CA LEU A 14 15.10 6.87 -22.93
C LEU A 14 14.63 5.47 -22.54
N ILE A 15 15.29 4.90 -21.55
CA ILE A 15 14.83 3.75 -20.80
C ILE A 15 13.55 4.24 -20.09
N ALA A 16 12.43 4.22 -20.80
CA ALA A 16 11.13 4.21 -20.18
C ALA A 16 11.03 2.84 -19.52
N GLY A 17 11.59 2.73 -18.31
CA GLY A 17 11.33 1.60 -17.45
C GLY A 17 9.82 1.46 -17.32
N PRO A 18 9.26 0.23 -17.32
CA PRO A 18 7.84 0.05 -17.13
C PRO A 18 7.46 0.78 -15.85
N SER A 19 6.55 1.75 -15.94
CA SER A 19 5.88 2.26 -14.76
C SER A 19 5.11 1.06 -14.20
N LEU A 20 5.69 0.39 -13.21
CA LEU A 20 4.94 -0.55 -12.39
C LEU A 20 3.81 0.28 -11.80
N ALA A 21 2.58 0.03 -12.26
CA ALA A 21 1.41 0.63 -11.65
C ALA A 21 1.36 0.07 -10.24
N GLY A 22 1.90 0.84 -9.27
CA GLY A 22 1.99 0.41 -7.89
C GLY A 22 0.61 0.01 -7.40
N GLN A 23 0.48 -1.21 -6.89
CA GLN A 23 -0.78 -1.70 -6.35
C GLN A 23 -0.98 -1.09 -4.97
N ALA A 24 -2.19 -0.64 -4.66
CA ALA A 24 -2.54 -0.12 -3.35
C ALA A 24 -3.86 -0.71 -2.87
N HIS A 25 -3.94 -1.08 -1.60
CA HIS A 25 -5.16 -1.59 -0.98
C HIS A 25 -5.45 -0.90 0.34
N VAL A 26 -6.74 -0.74 0.63
CA VAL A 26 -7.22 -0.31 1.94
C VAL A 26 -7.56 -1.56 2.74
N CYS A 27 -6.97 -1.68 3.93
CA CYS A 27 -7.18 -2.80 4.81
C CYS A 27 -7.85 -2.39 6.11
N HIS A 28 -8.69 -3.26 6.65
CA HIS A 28 -9.44 -2.99 7.87
C HIS A 28 -9.22 -4.12 8.88
N SER A 29 -9.00 -3.76 10.15
CA SER A 29 -9.06 -4.71 11.25
C SER A 29 -10.51 -5.06 11.60
N GLN A 30 -10.70 -6.03 12.49
CA GLN A 30 -11.99 -6.17 13.17
C GLN A 30 -12.28 -4.93 14.03
N PRO A 31 -13.54 -4.46 14.09
CA PRO A 31 -13.89 -3.33 14.95
C PRO A 31 -13.82 -3.71 16.44
N VAL A 32 -13.37 -2.78 17.27
CA VAL A 32 -13.26 -2.95 18.73
C VAL A 32 -14.09 -1.90 19.45
N THR A 33 -14.58 -2.25 20.64
CA THR A 33 -15.28 -1.32 21.55
C THR A 33 -14.26 -0.44 22.28
N ASN A 34 -13.63 0.47 21.55
CA ASN A 34 -12.81 1.55 22.08
C ASN A 34 -12.69 2.64 21.00
N THR A 35 -12.44 3.88 21.39
CA THR A 35 -12.22 5.03 20.49
C THR A 35 -10.85 5.03 19.81
N ALA A 36 -9.95 4.10 20.16
CA ALA A 36 -8.60 4.01 19.60
C ALA A 36 -8.23 2.55 19.23
N ALA A 37 -8.76 2.03 18.13
CA ALA A 37 -8.43 0.69 17.64
C ALA A 37 -6.93 0.52 17.37
N ASN A 38 -6.26 1.56 16.89
CA ASN A 38 -4.82 1.60 16.68
C ASN A 38 -4.00 1.36 17.95
N ALA A 39 -4.48 1.84 19.11
CA ALA A 39 -3.79 1.64 20.39
C ALA A 39 -3.81 0.18 20.85
N ALA A 40 -4.70 -0.64 20.29
CA ALA A 40 -4.83 -2.07 20.57
C ALA A 40 -4.21 -2.96 19.47
N LEU A 41 -3.49 -2.38 18.51
CA LEU A 41 -2.85 -3.17 17.44
C LEU A 41 -1.71 -4.01 17.97
N THR A 42 -1.63 -5.23 17.44
CA THR A 42 -0.55 -6.17 17.70
C THR A 42 -0.13 -6.81 16.38
N ASP A 43 1.03 -7.45 16.37
CA ASP A 43 1.50 -8.24 15.21
C ASP A 43 0.59 -9.43 14.88
N LYS A 44 -0.38 -9.73 15.74
CA LYS A 44 -1.40 -10.77 15.54
C LYS A 44 -2.71 -10.23 14.95
N THR A 45 -2.86 -8.91 14.86
CA THR A 45 -4.07 -8.30 14.32
C THR A 45 -4.16 -8.61 12.83
N VAL A 46 -5.23 -9.29 12.43
CA VAL A 46 -5.51 -9.62 11.04
C VAL A 46 -6.24 -8.46 10.38
N PHE A 47 -5.75 -8.06 9.21
CA PHE A 47 -6.36 -7.05 8.35
C PHE A 47 -6.93 -7.70 7.09
N ASN A 48 -8.10 -7.23 6.67
CA ASN A 48 -8.73 -7.61 5.40
C ASN A 48 -8.61 -6.44 4.43
N CYS A 49 -7.95 -6.66 3.29
CA CYS A 49 -7.62 -5.66 2.28
C CYS A 49 -8.48 -5.76 1.00
N GLY A 50 -9.55 -6.57 1.01
CA GLY A 50 -10.32 -6.90 -0.20
C GLY A 50 -9.60 -7.89 -1.12
N GLU A 51 -10.26 -8.29 -2.23
CA GLU A 51 -9.66 -9.12 -3.31
C GLU A 51 -8.93 -10.40 -2.85
N ASN A 52 -9.37 -11.01 -1.75
CA ASN A 52 -8.73 -12.17 -1.09
C ASN A 52 -7.34 -11.88 -0.48
N LEU A 53 -6.95 -10.62 -0.35
CA LEU A 53 -5.77 -10.19 0.37
C LEU A 53 -6.13 -9.96 1.84
N SER A 54 -5.58 -10.80 2.70
CA SER A 54 -5.63 -10.62 4.15
C SER A 54 -4.36 -11.12 4.81
N GLY A 55 -4.10 -10.63 6.02
CA GLY A 55 -3.00 -11.09 6.86
C GLY A 55 -2.70 -10.12 7.98
N THR A 56 -1.71 -10.47 8.79
CA THR A 56 -1.14 -9.57 9.79
C THR A 56 -0.13 -8.61 9.16
N ILE A 57 0.28 -7.58 9.89
CA ILE A 57 1.33 -6.64 9.43
C ILE A 57 2.62 -7.38 9.01
N PRO A 58 3.17 -8.32 9.80
CA PRO A 58 4.32 -9.11 9.37
C PRO A 58 4.08 -9.96 8.12
N GLU A 59 2.89 -10.56 7.97
CA GLU A 59 2.54 -11.37 6.79
C GLU A 59 2.39 -10.51 5.53
N LEU A 60 1.83 -9.30 5.65
CA LEU A 60 1.73 -8.35 4.56
C LEU A 60 3.13 -7.86 4.15
N ALA A 61 3.97 -7.53 5.13
CA ALA A 61 5.35 -7.14 4.89
C ALA A 61 6.17 -8.24 4.20
N SER A 62 6.02 -9.51 4.62
CA SER A 62 6.74 -10.64 3.99
C SER A 62 6.29 -10.90 2.55
N LYS A 63 5.04 -10.55 2.20
CA LYS A 63 4.51 -10.56 0.83
C LYS A 63 4.97 -9.34 0.00
N GLY A 64 5.78 -8.46 0.56
CA GLY A 64 6.34 -7.27 -0.09
C GLY A 64 5.43 -6.05 -0.07
N TRP A 65 4.40 -6.02 0.78
CA TRP A 65 3.56 -4.84 0.97
C TRP A 65 4.21 -3.87 1.96
N LYS A 66 4.15 -2.58 1.63
CA LYS A 66 4.56 -1.49 2.52
C LYS A 66 3.32 -0.88 3.15
N ILE A 67 3.29 -0.76 4.47
CA ILE A 67 2.26 -0.01 5.17
C ILE A 67 2.63 1.48 5.06
N VAL A 68 1.84 2.25 4.31
CA VAL A 68 2.12 3.66 4.04
C VAL A 68 1.27 4.60 4.88
N GLN A 69 0.14 4.12 5.41
CA GLN A 69 -0.71 4.89 6.31
C GLN A 69 -1.44 3.97 7.29
N GLN A 70 -1.65 4.47 8.51
CA GLN A 70 -2.48 3.85 9.55
C GLN A 70 -3.40 4.92 10.14
N THR A 71 -4.70 4.63 10.27
CA THR A 71 -5.72 5.55 10.81
C THR A 71 -6.78 4.79 11.61
N ASP A 72 -7.46 5.46 12.54
CA ASP A 72 -8.66 4.92 13.19
C ASP A 72 -9.88 5.39 12.41
N GLN A 73 -10.83 4.48 12.19
CA GLN A 73 -12.10 4.79 11.54
C GLN A 73 -13.26 4.32 12.42
N ALA A 74 -14.36 5.08 12.43
CA ALA A 74 -15.58 4.66 13.10
C ALA A 74 -16.30 3.59 12.28
N ASP A 75 -16.82 2.56 12.94
CA ASP A 75 -17.68 1.57 12.30
C ASP A 75 -19.02 2.22 11.97
N MET A 76 -19.38 2.26 10.68
CA MET A 76 -20.63 2.85 10.22
C MET A 76 -21.88 2.15 10.78
N SER A 77 -21.78 0.85 11.08
CA SER A 77 -22.89 0.08 11.64
C SER A 77 -23.07 0.29 13.14
N ASN A 78 -21.99 0.69 13.83
CA ASN A 78 -22.00 1.00 15.25
C ASN A 78 -20.92 2.05 15.57
N PRO A 79 -21.28 3.35 15.66
CA PRO A 79 -20.33 4.43 15.91
C PRO A 79 -19.58 4.34 17.24
N ALA A 80 -20.03 3.49 18.18
CA ALA A 80 -19.32 3.23 19.44
C ALA A 80 -18.13 2.27 19.27
N ARG A 81 -17.93 1.72 18.06
CA ARG A 81 -16.79 0.87 17.70
C ARG A 81 -15.90 1.58 16.69
N THR A 82 -14.61 1.35 16.81
CA THR A 82 -13.63 1.80 15.82
C THR A 82 -12.85 0.62 15.28
N TYR A 83 -12.31 0.75 14.06
CA TYR A 83 -11.38 -0.21 13.48
C TYR A 83 -10.13 0.52 13.00
N ALA A 84 -9.01 -0.18 12.99
CA ALA A 84 -7.79 0.31 12.40
C ALA A 84 -7.85 0.12 10.89
N GLN A 85 -7.57 1.19 10.15
CA GLN A 85 -7.44 1.18 8.70
C GLN A 85 -5.98 1.35 8.31
N LEU A 86 -5.49 0.46 7.46
CA LEU A 86 -4.19 0.57 6.82
C LEU A 86 -4.36 0.91 5.34
N ILE A 87 -3.43 1.70 4.82
CA ILE A 87 -3.18 1.74 3.37
C ILE A 87 -1.87 1.01 3.15
N ILE A 88 -1.92 -0.02 2.31
CA ILE A 88 -0.74 -0.75 1.88
C ILE A 88 -0.44 -0.49 0.42
N GLN A 89 0.83 -0.49 0.07
CA GLN A 89 1.29 -0.24 -1.29
C GLN A 89 2.42 -1.19 -1.66
N LYS A 90 2.50 -1.57 -2.93
CA LYS A 90 3.57 -2.38 -3.49
C LYS A 90 4.12 -1.67 -4.72
N ASP A 91 5.45 -1.59 -4.78
CA ASP A 91 6.17 -1.00 -5.91
C ASP A 91 6.12 -1.90 -7.15
#